data_AF-A0A804N324-F1
#
_entry.id   AF-A0A804N324-F1
#
_cell.length_a   1.000
_cell.length_b   1.000
_cell.length_c   1.000
_cell.angle_alpha   90.00
_cell.angle_beta   90.00
_cell.angle_gamma   90.00
#
_symmetry.space_group_name_H-M   'P 1'
#
loop_
_entity.id
_entity.type
_entity.pdbx_description
1 polymer ?
#
loop_
_entity_poly.entity_id
_entity_poly.type
_entity_poly.pdbx_seq_one_letter_code
_entity_poly.pdbx_strand_id
1 'polypeptide(L)'
;MAEEMTARQQIVYTAKQMGSRSICNAKTFAVMGLIFSAAKCTIEKVQAKHDTTNTAVAGCVTGGALAVKGGPKATCFGCVGFAAFSVAIEKFFDRHT
;
A
#
# COMPACT_ATOMS: atom_id res chain seq x y z
N MET A 1 28.64 1.64 22.43
CA MET A 1 28.99 1.91 21.01
C MET A 1 28.39 3.24 20.53
N ALA A 2 28.33 4.27 21.39
CA ALA A 2 27.63 5.53 21.15
C ALA A 2 28.55 6.74 21.38
N GLU A 3 29.83 6.61 21.03
CA GLU A 3 30.83 7.67 21.25
C GLU A 3 31.06 8.43 19.93
N GLU A 4 30.52 9.65 19.89
CA GLU A 4 30.70 10.73 18.91
C GLU A 4 30.84 10.37 17.42
N MET A 5 29.72 9.99 16.79
CA MET A 5 29.61 10.18 15.34
C MET A 5 29.66 11.69 15.06
N THR A 6 30.75 12.17 14.47
CA THR A 6 30.85 13.56 13.97
C THR A 6 29.60 13.89 13.15
N ALA A 7 29.03 15.09 13.26
CA ALA A 7 27.80 15.46 12.55
C ALA A 7 27.81 15.08 11.06
N ARG A 8 28.99 15.17 10.42
CA ARG A 8 29.23 14.68 9.04
C ARG A 8 29.06 13.17 8.87
N GLN A 9 29.62 12.36 9.76
CA GLN A 9 29.46 10.90 9.74
C GLN A 9 28.01 10.49 10.05
N GLN A 10 27.31 11.18 10.95
CA GLN A 10 25.88 10.95 11.17
C GLN A 10 25.05 11.29 9.93
N ILE A 11 25.34 12.41 9.24
CA ILE A 11 24.65 12.78 7.99
C ILE A 11 24.93 11.74 6.91
N VAL A 12 26.18 11.30 6.71
CA VAL A 12 26.51 10.29 5.69
C VAL A 12 25.90 8.93 6.03
N TYR A 13 25.93 8.51 7.29
CA TYR A 13 25.30 7.27 7.75
C TYR A 13 23.78 7.33 7.57
N THR A 14 23.15 8.44 7.97
CA THR A 14 21.71 8.67 7.80
C THR A 14 21.33 8.76 6.32
N ALA A 15 22.13 9.40 5.48
CA ALA A 15 21.92 9.48 4.03
C ALA A 15 22.01 8.10 3.38
N LYS A 16 23.02 7.29 3.75
CA LYS A 16 23.15 5.90 3.29
C LYS A 16 21.98 5.04 3.78
N GLN A 17 21.58 5.20 5.04
CA GLN A 17 20.44 4.49 5.61
C GLN A 17 19.12 4.92 4.96
N MET A 18 18.95 6.20 4.64
CA MET A 18 17.80 6.75 3.93
C MET A 18 17.74 6.22 2.50
N GLY A 19 18.87 6.11 1.81
CA GLY A 19 18.96 5.49 0.48
C GLY A 19 18.49 4.02 0.50
N SER A 20 19.02 3.22 1.43
CA SER A 20 18.58 1.82 1.57
C SER A 20 17.10 1.70 1.95
N ARG A 21 16.61 2.56 2.86
CA ARG A 21 15.20 2.60 3.26
C ARG A 21 14.29 3.05 2.11
N SER A 22 14.73 3.99 1.29
CA SER A 22 13.99 4.47 0.11
C SER A 22 13.77 3.33 -0.89
N ILE A 23 14.80 2.54 -1.18
CA ILE A 23 14.69 1.36 -2.05
C ILE A 23 13.72 0.33 -1.45
N CYS A 24 13.78 0.08 -0.15
CA CYS A 24 12.85 -0.84 0.52
C CYS A 24 11.39 -0.33 0.46
N ASN A 25 11.18 0.97 0.69
CA ASN A 25 9.85 1.58 0.61
C ASN A 25 9.31 1.52 -0.82
N ALA A 26 10.13 1.82 -1.82
CA ALA A 26 9.76 1.72 -3.22
C ALA A 26 9.33 0.29 -3.60
N LYS A 27 10.01 -0.74 -3.08
CA LYS A 27 9.58 -2.14 -3.25
C LYS A 27 8.22 -2.41 -2.62
N THR A 28 7.96 -1.91 -1.41
CA THR A 28 6.65 -2.05 -0.76
C THR A 28 5.56 -1.37 -1.58
N PHE A 29 5.79 -0.15 -2.08
CA PHE A 29 4.83 0.55 -2.94
C PHE A 29 4.60 -0.17 -4.27
N ALA A 30 5.65 -0.71 -4.89
CA ALA A 30 5.53 -1.50 -6.10
C ALA A 30 4.70 -2.77 -5.88
N VAL A 31 4.91 -3.48 -4.77
CA VAL A 31 4.12 -4.67 -4.40
C VAL A 31 2.67 -4.30 -4.10
N MET A 32 2.42 -3.24 -3.33
CA MET A 32 1.08 -2.69 -3.08
C MET A 32 0.35 -2.40 -4.40
N GLY A 33 1.01 -1.68 -5.33
CA GLY A 33 0.45 -1.31 -6.62
C GLY A 33 0.20 -2.51 -7.54
N LEU A 34 1.11 -3.48 -7.56
CA LEU A 34 0.96 -4.72 -8.32
C LEU A 34 -0.26 -5.50 -7.82
N ILE A 35 -0.37 -5.73 -6.51
CA ILE A 35 -1.50 -6.47 -5.93
C ILE A 35 -2.81 -5.73 -6.19
N PHE A 36 -2.84 -4.40 -6.02
CA PHE A 36 -4.03 -3.61 -6.29
C PHE A 36 -4.46 -3.69 -7.76
N SER A 37 -3.51 -3.54 -8.70
CA SER A 37 -3.78 -3.63 -10.14
C SER A 37 -4.22 -5.03 -10.55
N ALA A 38 -3.55 -6.08 -10.04
CA ALA A 38 -3.92 -7.47 -10.29
C ALA A 38 -5.31 -7.80 -9.72
N ALA A 39 -5.62 -7.32 -8.51
CA ALA A 39 -6.94 -7.49 -7.91
C ALA A 39 -8.01 -6.75 -8.73
N LYS A 40 -7.80 -5.47 -9.07
CA LYS A 40 -8.75 -4.72 -9.91
C LYS A 40 -8.97 -5.41 -11.25
N CYS A 41 -7.91 -5.80 -11.96
CA CYS A 41 -8.03 -6.49 -13.24
C CYS A 41 -8.80 -7.81 -13.09
N THR A 42 -8.45 -8.64 -12.11
CA THR A 42 -9.13 -9.92 -11.87
C THR A 42 -10.61 -9.72 -11.58
N ILE A 43 -10.95 -8.76 -10.72
CA ILE A 43 -12.32 -8.55 -10.29
C ILE A 43 -13.15 -7.86 -11.40
N GLU A 44 -12.54 -6.99 -12.21
CA GLU A 44 -13.17 -6.43 -13.42
C GLU A 44 -13.51 -7.53 -14.44
N LYS A 45 -12.60 -8.49 -14.66
CA LYS A 45 -12.83 -9.65 -15.53
C LYS A 45 -14.00 -10.53 -15.05
N VAL A 46 -14.18 -10.65 -13.72
CA VAL A 46 -15.21 -11.52 -13.15
C VAL A 46 -16.61 -10.91 -13.22
N GLN A 47 -16.76 -9.61 -12.98
CA GLN A 47 -18.10 -9.00 -12.87
C GLN A 47 -18.57 -8.26 -14.13
N ALA A 48 -17.69 -7.91 -15.07
CA ALA A 48 -18.01 -7.11 -16.25
C ALA A 48 -18.77 -5.79 -15.95
N LYS A 49 -18.69 -5.31 -14.71
CA LYS A 49 -19.29 -4.06 -14.23
C LYS A 49 -18.29 -3.31 -13.36
N HIS A 50 -18.19 -2.01 -13.58
CA HIS A 50 -17.26 -1.13 -12.88
C HIS A 50 -17.98 -0.44 -11.71
N ASP A 51 -18.36 -1.22 -10.69
CA ASP A 51 -19.06 -0.71 -9.51
C ASP A 51 -18.08 -0.32 -8.39
N THR A 52 -18.42 0.71 -7.61
CA THR A 52 -17.62 1.18 -6.44
C THR A 52 -17.33 0.05 -5.44
N THR A 53 -18.24 -0.93 -5.34
CA THR A 53 -18.10 -2.12 -4.49
C THR A 53 -16.96 -3.03 -4.96
N ASN A 54 -16.72 -3.11 -6.27
CA ASN A 54 -15.68 -3.92 -6.87
C ASN A 54 -14.29 -3.41 -6.49
N THR A 55 -14.14 -2.07 -6.57
CA THR A 55 -12.94 -1.37 -6.12
C THR A 55 -12.73 -1.52 -4.61
N ALA A 56 -13.79 -1.51 -3.81
CA ALA A 56 -13.71 -1.76 -2.36
C ALA A 56 -13.19 -3.17 -2.06
N VAL A 57 -13.69 -4.19 -2.76
CA VAL A 57 -13.27 -5.59 -2.61
C VAL A 57 -11.81 -5.75 -3.05
N ALA A 58 -11.40 -5.14 -4.17
CA ALA A 58 -10.01 -5.12 -4.61
C ALA A 58 -9.08 -4.51 -3.56
N GLY A 59 -9.49 -3.37 -2.98
CA GLY A 59 -8.79 -2.71 -1.89
C GLY A 59 -8.69 -3.59 -0.65
N CYS A 60 -9.79 -4.23 -0.25
CA CYS A 60 -9.81 -5.16 0.88
C CYS A 60 -8.87 -6.35 0.68
N VAL A 61 -8.91 -6.99 -0.50
CA VAL A 61 -8.03 -8.13 -0.83
C VAL A 61 -6.57 -7.69 -0.81
N THR A 62 -6.26 -6.52 -1.36
CA THR A 62 -4.91 -5.97 -1.34
C THR A 62 -4.44 -5.70 0.08
N GLY A 63 -5.21 -4.94 0.86
CA GLY A 63 -4.89 -4.61 2.25
C GLY A 63 -4.79 -5.85 3.15
N GLY A 64 -5.66 -6.83 2.93
CA GLY A 64 -5.65 -8.10 3.63
C GLY A 64 -4.44 -8.97 3.28
N ALA A 65 -4.08 -9.05 1.99
CA ALA A 65 -2.91 -9.80 1.53
C ALA A 65 -1.60 -9.23 2.12
N LEU A 66 -1.52 -7.91 2.28
CA LEU A 66 -0.36 -7.23 2.83
C LEU A 66 -0.26 -7.38 4.36
N ALA A 67 -1.40 -7.38 5.04
CA ALA A 67 -1.48 -7.49 6.49
C ALA A 67 -1.58 -8.95 7.00
N VAL A 68 -1.57 -9.95 6.11
CA VAL A 68 -1.67 -11.37 6.47
C VAL A 68 -0.62 -11.81 7.50
N LYS A 69 0.59 -11.23 7.43
CA LYS A 69 1.67 -11.53 8.38
C LYS A 69 1.47 -10.90 9.76
N GLY A 70 0.59 -9.91 9.89
CA GLY A 70 0.27 -9.23 11.15
C GLY A 70 -0.85 -9.89 11.97
N GLY A 71 -1.39 -11.02 11.49
CA GLY A 71 -2.49 -11.73 12.12
C GLY A 71 -3.88 -11.22 11.72
N PRO A 72 -4.96 -11.92 12.14
CA PRO A 72 -6.31 -11.69 11.61
C PRO A 72 -6.87 -10.30 11.93
N LYS A 73 -6.51 -9.72 13.09
CA LYS A 73 -6.91 -8.35 13.45
C LYS A 73 -6.25 -7.32 12.54
N ALA A 74 -4.96 -7.49 12.23
CA ALA A 74 -4.24 -6.61 11.32
C ALA A 74 -4.78 -6.75 9.89
N THR A 75 -5.07 -7.97 9.44
CA THR A 75 -5.73 -8.24 8.15
C THR A 75 -7.08 -7.53 8.05
N CYS A 76 -7.92 -7.62 9.08
CA CYS A 76 -9.23 -6.96 9.10
C CYS A 76 -9.08 -5.43 9.03
N PHE A 77 -8.22 -4.85 9.86
CA PHE A 77 -7.97 -3.40 9.84
C PHE A 77 -7.38 -2.93 8.50
N GLY A 78 -6.45 -3.72 7.93
CA GLY A 78 -5.87 -3.48 6.61
C GLY A 78 -6.91 -3.54 5.50
N CYS A 79 -7.76 -4.57 5.50
CA CYS A 79 -8.86 -4.68 4.54
C CYS A 79 -9.80 -3.47 4.62
N VAL A 80 -10.28 -3.12 5.82
CA VAL A 80 -11.22 -2.01 6.01
C VAL A 80 -10.58 -0.68 5.60
N GLY A 81 -9.33 -0.43 5.99
CA GLY A 81 -8.61 0.80 5.64
C GLY A 81 -8.39 0.95 4.14
N PHE A 82 -7.84 -0.09 3.48
CA PHE A 82 -7.61 -0.05 2.03
C PHE A 82 -8.92 -0.04 1.24
N ALA A 83 -9.98 -0.72 1.69
CA ALA A 83 -11.29 -0.66 1.05
C ALA A 83 -11.89 0.74 1.13
N ALA A 84 -11.92 1.35 2.32
CA ALA A 84 -12.44 2.71 2.50
C ALA A 84 -11.66 3.74 1.68
N PHE A 85 -10.32 3.64 1.66
CA PHE A 85 -9.47 4.53 0.88
C PHE A 85 -9.70 4.36 -0.63
N SER A 86 -9.83 3.12 -1.12
CA SER A 86 -10.08 2.85 -2.54
C SER A 86 -11.45 3.40 -2.99
N VAL A 87 -12.49 3.26 -2.15
CA VAL A 87 -13.81 3.85 -2.39
C VAL A 87 -13.76 5.38 -2.38
N ALA A 88 -13.02 5.98 -1.45
CA ALA A 88 -12.86 7.42 -1.38
C ALA A 88 -12.16 7.98 -2.63
N ILE A 89 -11.11 7.32 -3.11
CA ILE A 89 -10.43 7.68 -4.37
C ILE A 89 -11.38 7.55 -5.55
N GLU A 90 -12.08 6.41 -5.70
CA GLU A 90 -13.00 6.22 -6.83
C GLU A 90 -14.11 7.28 -6.82
N LYS A 91 -14.66 7.61 -5.64
CA LYS A 91 -15.65 8.67 -5.49
C LYS A 91 -15.07 10.06 -5.79
N PHE A 92 -13.79 10.30 -5.49
CA PHE A 92 -13.11 11.54 -5.84
C PHE A 92 -12.91 11.65 -7.36
N PHE A 93 -12.45 10.59 -8.03
CA PHE A 93 -12.29 10.54 -9.49
C PHE A 93 -13.63 10.66 -10.23
N ASP A 94 -14.68 10.00 -9.77
CA ASP A 94 -16.05 10.09 -10.31
C ASP A 94 -16.66 11.49 -10.13
N ARG A 95 -16.23 12.26 -9.12
CA ARG A 95 -16.63 13.67 -9.00
C ARG A 95 -15.80 14.62 -9.86
N HIS A 96 -14.63 14.21 -10.32
CA HIS A 96 -13.69 15.04 -11.07
C HIS A 96 -13.59 14.70 -12.57
N THR A 97 -14.42 13.77 -13.06
CA THR A 97 -14.52 13.39 -14.48
C THR A 97 -15.98 13.48 -14.91
#